data_AF-A0A2T7BC89-F1
#
_entry.id   AF-A0A2T7BC89-F1
#
_cell.length_a   1.000
_cell.length_b   1.000
_cell.length_c   1.000
_cell.angle_alpha   90.00
_cell.angle_beta   90.00
_cell.angle_gamma   90.00
#
_symmetry.space_group_name_H-M   'P 1'
#
loop_
_entity.id
_entity.type
_entity.pdbx_description
1 polymer ?
#
loop_
_entity_poly.entity_id
_entity_poly.type
_entity_poly.pdbx_seq_one_letter_code
_entity_poly.pdbx_strand_id
1 'polypeptide(L)'
;MKQLLFRLTFSCREATMIMEQKLSTGISRKMALKLRVHNAVCRYCRYYEKQSKRLDQLLRRFSQGSSPQITDTEKLKTNIVRRLKDL
;
A
#
# COMPACT_ATOMS: atom_id res chain seq x y z
N MET A 1 22.32 -17.67 -18.67
CA MET A 1 22.39 -16.92 -17.39
C MET A 1 21.03 -16.83 -16.68
N LYS A 2 20.36 -17.96 -16.34
CA LYS A 2 19.00 -17.92 -15.72
C LYS A 2 18.85 -18.78 -14.46
N GLN A 3 19.84 -19.57 -14.07
CA GLN A 3 19.62 -20.67 -13.11
C GLN A 3 20.41 -20.54 -11.78
N LEU A 4 21.52 -19.79 -11.75
CA LEU A 4 22.34 -19.65 -10.53
C LEU A 4 21.82 -18.59 -9.55
N LEU A 5 21.17 -17.53 -10.05
CA LEU A 5 20.71 -16.45 -9.19
C LEU A 5 19.49 -16.80 -8.33
N PHE A 6 18.71 -17.80 -8.78
CA PHE A 6 17.55 -18.33 -8.07
C PHE A 6 17.91 -19.01 -6.74
N ARG A 7 19.16 -19.49 -6.61
CA ARG A 7 19.61 -20.17 -5.38
C ARG A 7 20.11 -19.20 -4.29
N LEU A 8 20.49 -17.99 -4.68
CA LEU A 8 21.02 -16.95 -3.78
C LEU A 8 20.01 -15.83 -3.47
N THR A 9 18.86 -15.84 -4.15
CA THR A 9 17.83 -14.82 -4.04
C THR A 9 16.44 -15.46 -3.98
N PHE A 10 15.42 -14.66 -3.72
CA PHE A 10 14.03 -15.10 -3.75
C PHE A 10 13.61 -15.58 -5.14
N SER A 11 12.66 -16.52 -5.20
CA SER A 11 11.83 -16.69 -6.38
C SER A 11 11.03 -15.42 -6.68
N CYS A 12 10.57 -15.22 -7.92
CA CYS A 12 9.74 -14.06 -8.25
C CYS A 12 8.48 -13.97 -7.37
N ARG A 13 7.86 -15.11 -7.04
CA ARG A 13 6.68 -15.18 -6.18
C ARG A 13 6.97 -14.71 -4.75
N GLU A 14 8.07 -15.15 -4.18
CA GLU A 14 8.50 -14.70 -2.85
C GLU A 14 8.90 -13.22 -2.88
N ALA A 15 9.56 -12.77 -3.94
CA ALA A 15 9.93 -11.37 -4.10
C ALA A 15 8.69 -10.46 -4.12
N THR A 16 7.66 -10.81 -4.90
CA THR A 16 6.40 -10.04 -4.94
C THR A 16 5.69 -10.05 -3.59
N MET A 17 5.65 -11.20 -2.90
CA MET A 17 5.06 -11.28 -1.55
C MET A 17 5.77 -10.36 -0.55
N ILE A 18 7.11 -10.34 -0.56
CA ILE A 18 7.90 -9.46 0.31
C ILE A 18 7.75 -7.98 -0.09
N MET A 19 7.55 -7.66 -1.37
CA MET A 19 7.24 -6.29 -1.80
C MET A 19 5.92 -5.80 -1.22
N GLU A 20 4.87 -6.62 -1.26
CA GLU A 20 3.57 -6.27 -0.68
C GLU A 20 3.67 -6.14 0.85
N GLN A 21 4.37 -7.07 1.51
CA GLN A 21 4.63 -6.98 2.95
C GLN A 21 5.36 -5.68 3.32
N LYS A 22 6.33 -5.26 2.50
CA LYS A 22 7.07 -4.00 2.69
C LYS A 22 6.17 -2.77 2.63
N LEU A 23 5.11 -2.79 1.82
CA LEU A 23 4.16 -1.67 1.73
C LEU A 23 3.19 -1.63 2.92
N SER A 24 2.80 -2.80 3.43
CA SER A 24 1.82 -2.91 4.52
C SER A 24 2.41 -2.79 5.92
N THR A 25 3.46 -3.57 6.23
CA THR A 25 3.99 -3.73 7.60
C THR A 25 5.50 -3.49 7.71
N GLY A 26 6.18 -3.24 6.58
CA GLY A 26 7.63 -3.13 6.53
C GLY A 26 8.32 -4.50 6.54
N ILE A 27 9.64 -4.50 6.33
CA ILE A 27 10.44 -5.74 6.26
C ILE A 27 11.79 -5.57 6.95
N SER A 28 12.40 -6.68 7.36
CA SER A 28 13.74 -6.68 7.95
C SER A 28 14.81 -6.18 6.97
N ARG A 29 15.90 -5.60 7.48
CA ARG A 29 17.03 -5.12 6.65
C ARG A 29 17.65 -6.22 5.78
N LYS A 30 17.70 -7.46 6.28
CA LYS A 30 18.20 -8.63 5.55
C LYS A 30 17.30 -8.94 4.34
N MET A 31 15.98 -8.93 4.53
CA MET A 31 15.02 -9.13 3.44
C MET A 31 15.06 -7.98 2.43
N ALA A 32 15.20 -6.74 2.90
CA ALA A 32 15.31 -5.57 2.03
C ALA A 32 16.56 -5.64 1.13
N LEU A 33 17.70 -6.11 1.65
CA LEU A 33 18.91 -6.31 0.86
C LEU A 33 18.74 -7.40 -0.19
N LYS A 34 18.22 -8.58 0.19
CA LYS A 34 17.95 -9.67 -0.76
C LYS A 34 16.97 -9.26 -1.86
N LEU A 35 15.93 -8.50 -1.51
CA LEU A 35 14.95 -7.98 -2.45
C LEU A 35 15.59 -6.97 -3.43
N ARG A 36 16.51 -6.12 -2.95
CA ARG A 36 17.26 -5.19 -3.80
C ARG A 36 18.11 -5.93 -4.83
N VAL A 37 18.79 -7.00 -4.44
CA VAL A 37 19.55 -7.86 -5.36
C VAL A 37 18.62 -8.50 -6.40
N HIS A 38 17.47 -9.04 -5.97
CA HIS A 38 16.48 -9.62 -6.90
C HIS A 38 15.96 -8.57 -7.90
N ASN A 39 15.65 -7.34 -7.47
CA ASN A 39 15.20 -6.28 -8.38
C ASN A 39 16.31 -5.75 -9.30
N ALA A 40 17.59 -5.93 -8.94
CA ALA A 40 18.72 -5.60 -9.80
C ALA A 40 18.78 -6.52 -11.04
N VAL A 41 18.38 -7.78 -10.90
CA VAL A 41 18.48 -8.79 -11.97
C VAL A 41 17.17 -9.08 -12.70
N CYS A 42 16.03 -8.90 -12.04
CA CYS A 42 14.73 -9.26 -12.56
C CYS A 42 13.95 -8.00 -12.94
N ARG A 43 13.96 -7.67 -14.23
CA ARG A 43 13.26 -6.49 -14.76
C ARG A 43 11.76 -6.49 -14.47
N TYR A 44 11.13 -7.67 -14.47
CA TYR A 44 9.70 -7.82 -14.23
C TYR A 44 9.34 -7.49 -12.78
N CYS A 45 10.11 -8.02 -11.83
CA CYS A 45 9.96 -7.70 -10.40
C CYS A 45 10.24 -6.22 -10.12
N ARG A 46 11.21 -5.61 -10.81
CA ARG A 46 11.45 -4.16 -10.73
C ARG A 46 10.26 -3.34 -11.24
N TYR A 47 9.64 -3.76 -12.35
CA TYR A 47 8.46 -3.10 -12.90
C TYR A 47 7.25 -3.27 -11.96
N TYR A 48 7.05 -4.48 -11.46
CA TYR A 48 6.02 -4.78 -10.46
C TYR A 48 6.17 -3.91 -9.21
N GLU A 49 7.38 -3.79 -8.62
CA GLU A 49 7.59 -2.94 -7.43
C GLU A 49 7.17 -1.48 -7.68
N LYS A 50 7.46 -0.95 -8.89
CA LYS A 50 7.05 0.41 -9.26
C LYS A 50 5.54 0.54 -9.39
N GLN A 51 4.88 -0.43 -10.02
CA GLN A 51 3.42 -0.43 -10.17
C GLN A 51 2.72 -0.54 -8.81
N SER A 52 3.15 -1.48 -7.97
CA SER A 52 2.57 -1.70 -6.65
C SER A 52 2.70 -0.46 -5.76
N LYS A 53 3.87 0.20 -5.75
CA LYS A 53 4.04 1.49 -5.05
C LYS A 53 3.11 2.59 -5.54
N ARG A 54 2.90 2.70 -6.86
CA ARG A 54 1.97 3.70 -7.42
C ARG A 54 0.54 3.39 -7.00
N LEU A 55 0.15 2.12 -7.03
CA LEU A 55 -1.18 1.68 -6.62
C LEU A 55 -1.41 1.96 -5.13
N ASP A 56 -0.48 1.59 -4.26
CA ASP A 56 -0.54 1.89 -2.82
C ASP A 56 -0.65 3.40 -2.55
N GLN A 57 0.14 4.23 -3.25
CA GLN A 57 0.05 5.69 -3.14
C GLN A 57 -1.32 6.23 -3.57
N LEU A 58 -1.88 5.72 -4.67
CA LEU A 58 -3.22 6.10 -5.11
C LEU A 58 -4.27 5.71 -4.08
N LEU A 59 -4.24 4.45 -3.61
CA LEU A 59 -5.18 3.96 -2.60
C LEU A 59 -5.11 4.76 -1.30
N ARG A 60 -3.90 5.11 -0.83
CA ARG A 60 -3.72 5.98 0.35
C ARG A 60 -4.33 7.36 0.14
N ARG A 61 -4.20 7.95 -1.05
CA ARG A 61 -4.83 9.24 -1.38
C ARG A 61 -6.35 9.14 -1.41
N PHE A 62 -6.90 8.08 -2.00
CA PHE A 62 -8.34 7.82 -1.98
C PHE A 62 -8.85 7.67 -0.54
N SER A 63 -8.12 6.92 0.29
CA SER A 63 -8.49 6.71 1.70
C SER A 63 -8.37 7.99 2.55
N GLN A 64 -7.43 8.88 2.24
CA GLN A 64 -7.24 10.15 2.96
C GLN A 64 -8.25 11.24 2.55
N GLY A 65 -8.84 11.14 1.35
CA GLY A 65 -9.94 12.03 0.93
C GLY A 65 -11.23 11.80 1.73
N SER A 66 -11.39 10.61 2.28
CA SER A 66 -12.36 10.29 3.33
C SER A 66 -11.72 10.51 4.70
N SER A 67 -11.40 11.76 5.04
CA SER A 67 -11.43 12.12 6.46
C SER A 67 -12.81 11.69 6.96
N PRO A 68 -12.92 10.94 8.08
CA PRO A 68 -14.15 11.00 8.81
C PRO A 68 -14.30 12.47 9.13
N GLN A 69 -15.18 13.16 8.40
CA GLN A 69 -15.72 14.39 8.93
C GLN A 69 -16.14 13.96 10.33
N ILE A 70 -15.46 14.50 11.34
CA ILE A 70 -16.03 14.56 12.67
C ILE A 70 -17.24 15.47 12.41
N THR A 71 -18.31 14.87 11.89
CA THR A 71 -19.62 15.45 11.89
C THR A 71 -19.86 15.63 13.36
N ASP A 72 -19.75 16.88 13.78
CA ASP A 72 -20.18 17.35 15.07
C ASP A 72 -21.63 16.86 15.22
N THR A 73 -21.78 15.67 15.81
CA THR A 73 -23.02 14.91 15.83
C THR A 73 -24.13 15.74 16.46
N GLU A 74 -23.74 16.63 17.37
CA GLU A 74 -24.61 17.59 18.03
C GLU A 74 -25.05 18.72 17.08
N LYS A 75 -24.18 19.26 16.23
CA LYS A 75 -24.59 20.16 15.13
C LYS A 75 -25.51 19.50 14.11
N LEU A 76 -25.32 18.20 13.86
CA LEU A 76 -26.15 17.45 12.93
C LEU A 76 -27.55 17.21 13.51
N LYS A 77 -27.64 16.77 14.77
CA LYS A 77 -28.90 16.64 15.50
C LYS A 77 -29.67 17.95 15.57
N THR A 78 -29.02 19.04 15.96
CA THR A 78 -29.67 20.35 16.09
C THR A 78 -30.21 20.87 14.76
N ASN A 79 -29.50 20.67 13.65
CA ASN A 79 -29.99 21.04 12.33
C ASN A 79 -31.20 20.23 11.86
N ILE A 80 -31.24 18.92 12.17
CA ILE A 80 -32.39 18.06 11.86
C ILE A 80 -33.62 18.52 12.66
N VAL A 81 -33.47 18.72 13.97
CA VAL A 81 -34.58 19.16 14.84
C VAL A 81 -35.11 20.53 14.42
N ARG A 82 -34.23 21.47 14.04
CA ARG A 82 -34.65 22.79 13.55
C ARG A 82 -35.50 22.69 12.29
N ARG A 83 -35.07 21.91 11.29
CA ARG A 83 -35.82 21.74 10.04
C ARG A 83 -37.18 21.08 10.22
N LEU A 84 -37.33 20.22 11.22
CA LEU A 84 -38.60 19.58 11.56
C LEU A 84 -39.58 20.52 12.29
N LYS A 85 -39.09 21.59 12.93
CA LYS A 85 -39.93 22.61 13.58
C LYS A 85 -40.42 23.70 12.63
N ASP A 86 -39.73 23.88 11.50
CA ASP A 86 -40.09 24.84 10.45
C ASP A 86 -41.07 24.24 9.41
N LEU A 87 -41.57 23.02 9.65
CA LEU A 87 -42.63 22.33 8.92
C LEU A 87 -43.93 22.38 9.72
#